data_AF-A0A7L7VWT8-F1
#
_entry.id   AF-A0A7L7VWT8-F1
#
_cell.length_a   1.000
_cell.length_b   1.000
_cell.length_c   1.000
_cell.angle_alpha   90.00
_cell.angle_beta   90.00
_cell.angle_gamma   90.00
#
_symmetry.space_group_name_H-M   'P 1'
#
loop_
_entity.id
_entity.type
_entity.pdbx_description
1 polymer ?
#
loop_
_entity_poly.entity_id
_entity_poly.type
_entity_poly.pdbx_seq_one_letter_code
_entity_poly.pdbx_strand_id
1 'polypeptide(L)'
;MILEVVLDDAASQLLSADRETNGNGLWTFEPEKFHITELDPSGDGPARSSIAGTIYRGHFERGGHPIVRGVDAAVRSVVHFNELDVAAAHSATQELTYLCFGRAKQIHLAHRITASPDFDQVLTARLVPGTVTNQAGRPVGEDITRDFDHAAPVEFQGRRDTPEFRLIPQETVEGSFFATIAPKGFHGFRVQIQIDRELYLELRELGSG
;
A
#
# COMPACT_ATOMS: atom_id res chain seq x y z
N MET A 1 -3.10 -0.39 -8.12
CA MET A 1 -1.87 0.36 -8.47
C MET A 1 -1.45 1.22 -7.28
N ILE A 2 -0.15 1.37 -7.05
CA ILE A 2 0.43 2.20 -5.98
C ILE A 2 1.60 2.99 -6.59
N LEU A 3 1.64 4.30 -6.32
CA LEU A 3 2.64 5.22 -6.86
C LEU A 3 3.38 5.94 -5.72
N GLU A 4 4.66 6.18 -5.91
CA GLU A 4 5.39 7.21 -5.17
C GLU A 4 5.39 8.47 -6.04
N VAL A 5 4.91 9.58 -5.48
CA VAL A 5 4.83 10.86 -6.18
C VAL A 5 5.60 11.95 -5.45
N VAL A 6 6.03 12.95 -6.20
CA VAL A 6 6.55 14.22 -5.71
C VAL A 6 5.54 15.30 -6.10
N LEU A 7 5.10 16.07 -5.11
CA LEU A 7 4.26 17.24 -5.36
C LEU A 7 5.16 18.46 -5.52
N ASP A 8 4.71 19.46 -6.29
CA ASP A 8 5.39 20.75 -6.32
C ASP A 8 5.50 21.38 -4.91
N ASP A 9 6.43 22.33 -4.75
CA ASP A 9 6.72 22.93 -3.45
C ASP A 9 5.50 23.61 -2.82
N ALA A 10 4.65 24.25 -3.63
CA ALA A 10 3.46 24.95 -3.14
C ALA A 10 2.41 23.96 -2.62
N ALA A 11 2.13 22.90 -3.38
CA ALA A 11 1.22 21.82 -2.99
C ALA A 11 1.74 21.07 -1.76
N SER A 12 3.05 20.78 -1.70
CA SER A 12 3.70 20.13 -0.56
C SER A 12 3.56 20.95 0.72
N GLN A 13 3.77 22.27 0.64
CA GLN A 13 3.64 23.18 1.78
C GLN A 13 2.19 23.27 2.27
N LEU A 14 1.23 23.44 1.36
CA LEU A 14 -0.18 23.54 1.70
C LEU A 14 -0.72 22.23 2.32
N LEU A 15 -0.35 21.08 1.76
CA LEU A 15 -0.69 19.78 2.33
C LEU A 15 -0.09 19.59 3.73
N SER A 16 1.15 20.01 3.93
CA SER A 16 1.83 19.91 5.23
C SER A 16 1.16 20.81 6.28
N ALA A 17 0.87 22.07 5.94
CA ALA A 17 0.17 23.00 6.83
C ALA A 17 -1.25 22.51 7.18
N ASP A 18 -1.96 21.94 6.22
CA ASP A 18 -3.28 21.34 6.46
C ASP A 18 -3.18 20.12 7.40
N ARG A 19 -2.17 19.27 7.23
CA ARG A 19 -1.92 18.12 8.13
C ARG A 19 -1.54 18.54 9.54
N GLU A 20 -0.71 19.56 9.71
CA GLU A 20 -0.36 20.10 11.02
C GLU A 20 -1.60 20.61 11.78
N THR A 21 -2.54 21.22 11.06
CA THR A 21 -3.76 21.77 11.64
C THR A 21 -4.82 20.71 11.93
N ASN A 22 -4.95 19.70 11.04
CA ASN A 22 -6.05 18.74 11.07
C ASN A 22 -5.64 17.33 11.55
N GLY A 23 -4.37 17.13 11.89
CA GLY A 23 -3.84 15.92 12.50
C GLY A 23 -3.79 14.72 11.54
N ASN A 24 -4.39 13.60 11.95
CA ASN A 24 -4.19 12.28 11.37
C ASN A 24 -5.31 11.83 10.41
N GLY A 25 -5.92 12.79 9.68
CA GLY A 25 -7.01 12.52 8.75
C GLY A 25 -6.63 11.69 7.50
N LEU A 26 -7.62 11.50 6.64
CA LEU A 26 -7.44 10.98 5.28
C LEU A 26 -7.20 12.16 4.33
N TRP A 27 -6.28 12.01 3.39
CA TRP A 27 -6.15 12.91 2.24
C TRP A 27 -6.23 12.08 0.98
N THR A 28 -7.05 12.51 0.03
CA THR A 28 -7.21 11.84 -1.26
C THR A 28 -6.86 12.78 -2.40
N PHE A 29 -6.45 12.22 -3.52
CA PHE A 29 -6.14 12.95 -4.74
C PHE A 29 -7.20 12.62 -5.79
N GLU A 30 -7.86 13.65 -6.32
CA GLU A 30 -8.75 13.53 -7.47
C GLU A 30 -7.93 13.89 -8.73
N PRO A 31 -7.55 12.90 -9.54
CA PRO A 31 -6.80 13.18 -10.76
C PRO A 31 -7.71 13.74 -11.86
N GLU A 32 -7.14 14.55 -12.76
CA GLU A 32 -7.74 14.77 -14.08
C GLU A 32 -7.87 13.44 -14.84
N LYS A 33 -8.73 13.38 -15.86
CA LYS A 33 -8.96 12.12 -16.60
C LYS A 33 -7.70 11.73 -17.39
N PHE A 34 -7.25 10.49 -17.21
CA PHE A 34 -6.20 9.85 -18.02
C PHE A 34 -6.41 8.33 -18.06
N HIS A 35 -5.71 7.62 -18.96
CA HIS A 35 -5.77 6.15 -18.98
C HIS A 35 -4.75 5.56 -18.01
N ILE A 36 -5.20 4.70 -17.09
CA ILE A 36 -4.32 4.09 -16.06
C ILE A 36 -3.14 3.31 -16.66
N THR A 37 -3.30 2.77 -17.87
CA THR A 37 -2.25 2.05 -18.61
C THR A 37 -1.09 2.95 -19.04
N GLU A 38 -1.25 4.28 -19.06
CA GLU A 38 -0.15 5.21 -19.29
C GLU A 38 0.89 5.19 -18.14
N LEU A 39 0.52 4.61 -16.99
CA LEU A 39 1.40 4.42 -15.82
C LEU A 39 1.96 3.00 -15.72
N ASP A 40 1.71 2.13 -16.70
CA ASP A 40 2.29 0.79 -16.71
C ASP A 40 3.83 0.89 -16.79
N PRO A 41 4.58 0.33 -15.81
CA PRO A 41 6.02 0.37 -15.82
C PRO A 41 6.67 -0.64 -16.78
N SER A 42 5.89 -1.46 -17.49
CA SER A 42 6.40 -2.45 -18.45
C SER A 42 7.00 -1.80 -19.72
N GLY A 43 7.80 -2.58 -20.47
CA GLY A 43 8.44 -2.09 -21.71
C GLY A 43 9.48 -1.00 -21.46
N ASP A 44 9.32 0.15 -22.11
CA ASP A 44 10.21 1.32 -22.00
C ASP A 44 9.89 2.20 -20.76
N GLY A 45 8.97 1.74 -19.89
CA GLY A 45 8.50 2.46 -18.71
C GLY A 45 7.19 3.24 -18.96
N PRO A 46 6.69 3.95 -17.93
CA PRO A 46 5.39 4.61 -18.01
C PRO A 46 5.45 5.78 -19.00
N ALA A 47 4.48 5.81 -19.93
CA ALA A 47 4.31 6.90 -20.89
C ALA A 47 3.95 8.23 -20.20
N ARG A 48 3.36 8.15 -19.01
CA ARG A 48 3.00 9.30 -18.17
C ARG A 48 3.93 9.41 -16.97
N SER A 49 4.56 10.58 -16.84
CA SER A 49 5.45 10.90 -15.72
C SER A 49 4.85 11.84 -14.69
N SER A 50 3.64 12.37 -14.91
CA SER A 50 2.95 13.21 -13.92
C SER A 50 1.42 13.15 -14.05
N ILE A 51 0.74 13.48 -12.96
CA ILE A 51 -0.72 13.44 -12.85
C ILE A 51 -1.20 14.78 -12.29
N ALA A 52 -1.94 15.52 -13.11
CA ALA A 52 -2.60 16.75 -12.68
C ALA A 52 -3.86 16.41 -11.85
N GLY A 53 -4.19 17.24 -10.86
CA GLY A 53 -5.39 17.02 -10.06
C GLY A 53 -5.59 17.97 -8.88
N THR A 54 -6.45 17.53 -7.96
CA THR A 54 -6.81 18.27 -6.74
C THR A 54 -6.61 17.38 -5.53
N ILE A 55 -5.94 17.92 -4.51
CA ILE A 55 -5.82 17.26 -3.20
C ILE A 55 -7.02 17.67 -2.34
N TYR A 56 -7.63 16.68 -1.69
CA TYR A 56 -8.72 16.84 -0.74
C TYR A 56 -8.31 16.38 0.65
N ARG A 57 -8.82 17.06 1.68
CA ARG A 57 -8.91 16.54 3.04
C ARG A 57 -10.22 15.76 3.17
N GLY A 58 -10.12 14.49 3.57
CA GLY A 58 -11.21 13.52 3.50
C GLY A 58 -11.32 12.88 2.11
N HIS A 59 -12.34 12.06 1.91
CA HIS A 59 -12.57 11.31 0.68
C HIS A 59 -13.23 12.19 -0.39
N PHE A 60 -12.56 12.40 -1.52
CA PHE A 60 -13.05 13.32 -2.57
C PHE A 60 -14.47 12.97 -3.04
N GLU A 61 -14.77 11.69 -3.32
CA GLU A 61 -16.11 11.24 -3.76
C GLU A 61 -17.21 11.34 -2.68
N ARG A 62 -16.85 11.54 -1.41
CA ARG A 62 -17.79 11.59 -0.28
C ARG A 62 -17.82 12.96 0.40
N GLY A 63 -17.64 14.02 -0.40
CA GLY A 63 -17.72 15.40 0.08
C GLY A 63 -16.47 15.87 0.83
N GLY A 64 -15.29 15.34 0.47
CA GLY A 64 -14.01 15.85 0.96
C GLY A 64 -13.84 17.35 0.70
N HIS A 65 -12.99 18.01 1.49
CA HIS A 65 -12.71 19.43 1.35
C HIS A 65 -11.49 19.66 0.45
N PRO A 66 -11.62 20.35 -0.69
CA PRO A 66 -10.50 20.60 -1.59
C PRO A 66 -9.51 21.58 -0.93
N ILE A 67 -8.25 21.17 -0.81
CA ILE A 67 -7.20 21.96 -0.16
C ILE A 67 -6.24 22.61 -1.17
N VAL A 68 -5.90 21.91 -2.25
CA VAL A 68 -4.99 22.41 -3.30
C VAL A 68 -5.49 21.93 -4.66
N ARG A 69 -5.69 22.86 -5.59
CA ARG A 69 -6.14 22.58 -6.96
C ARG A 69 -5.01 22.81 -7.95
N GLY A 70 -5.05 22.14 -9.10
CA GLY A 70 -4.05 22.29 -10.16
C GLY A 70 -2.67 21.79 -9.74
N VAL A 71 -2.65 20.78 -8.88
CA VAL A 71 -1.42 20.12 -8.42
C VAL A 71 -0.91 19.26 -9.57
N ASP A 72 0.39 19.35 -9.86
CA ASP A 72 1.07 18.39 -10.75
C ASP A 72 1.87 17.41 -9.91
N ALA A 73 1.34 16.19 -9.76
CA ALA A 73 1.99 15.13 -9.00
C ALA A 73 2.94 14.35 -9.93
N ALA A 74 4.23 14.66 -9.86
CA ALA A 74 5.27 13.96 -10.61
C ALA A 74 5.41 12.53 -10.10
N VAL A 75 5.29 11.54 -11.00
CA VAL A 75 5.48 10.13 -10.67
C VAL A 75 6.96 9.85 -10.53
N ARG A 76 7.39 9.59 -9.29
CA ARG A 76 8.77 9.23 -8.99
C ARG A 76 9.03 7.77 -9.28
N SER A 77 8.12 6.91 -8.86
CA SER A 77 8.21 5.47 -9.08
C SER A 77 6.84 4.81 -9.07
N VAL A 78 6.69 3.74 -9.85
CA VAL A 78 5.53 2.85 -9.78
C VAL A 78 5.85 1.75 -8.79
N VAL A 79 5.31 1.86 -7.57
CA VAL A 79 5.57 0.94 -6.46
C VAL A 79 4.88 -0.41 -6.70
N HIS A 80 3.68 -0.38 -7.29
CA HIS A 80 2.94 -1.57 -7.68
C HIS A 80 2.01 -1.28 -8.86
N PHE A 81 2.05 -2.13 -9.88
CA PHE A 81 1.10 -2.14 -10.98
C PHE A 81 0.65 -3.59 -11.22
N ASN A 82 -0.66 -3.81 -11.29
CA ASN A 82 -1.24 -5.10 -11.63
C ASN A 82 -2.60 -4.86 -12.27
N GLU A 83 -2.79 -5.41 -13.46
CA GLU A 83 -4.10 -5.49 -14.10
C GLU A 83 -4.91 -6.59 -13.39
N LEU A 84 -6.16 -6.27 -13.04
CA LEU A 84 -7.05 -7.23 -12.39
C LEU A 84 -7.73 -8.09 -13.45
N ASP A 85 -7.68 -9.41 -13.26
CA ASP A 85 -8.44 -10.34 -14.09
C ASP A 85 -9.91 -10.35 -13.64
N VAL A 86 -10.80 -9.87 -14.51
CA VAL A 86 -12.24 -9.80 -14.26
C VAL A 86 -12.90 -11.19 -14.16
N ALA A 87 -12.24 -12.24 -14.64
CA ALA A 87 -12.71 -13.61 -14.54
C ALA A 87 -12.11 -14.36 -13.33
N ALA A 88 -11.21 -13.73 -12.57
CA ALA A 88 -10.64 -14.34 -11.38
C ALA A 88 -11.71 -14.59 -10.32
N ALA A 89 -11.55 -15.70 -9.59
CA ALA A 89 -12.40 -16.06 -8.47
C ALA A 89 -11.53 -16.33 -7.24
N HIS A 90 -12.05 -15.96 -6.07
CA HIS A 90 -11.39 -16.25 -4.80
C HIS A 90 -11.22 -17.75 -4.57
N SER A 91 -10.04 -18.15 -4.10
CA SER A 91 -9.85 -19.49 -3.55
C SER A 91 -10.40 -19.55 -2.12
N ALA A 92 -11.15 -20.62 -1.79
CA ALA A 92 -11.65 -20.84 -0.43
C ALA A 92 -10.52 -21.02 0.61
N THR A 93 -9.30 -21.31 0.15
CA THR A 93 -8.10 -21.45 0.98
C THR A 93 -7.13 -20.30 0.79
N GLN A 94 -7.57 -19.18 0.20
CA GLN A 94 -6.72 -18.01 0.03
C GLN A 94 -6.39 -17.41 1.39
N GLU A 95 -5.10 -17.23 1.63
CA GLU A 95 -4.61 -16.56 2.82
C GLU A 95 -4.53 -15.05 2.59
N LEU A 96 -4.86 -14.31 3.65
CA LEU A 96 -4.85 -12.86 3.66
C LEU A 96 -3.48 -12.33 3.25
N THR A 97 -3.45 -11.53 2.19
CA THR A 97 -2.22 -11.00 1.62
C THR A 97 -2.27 -9.48 1.54
N TYR A 98 -1.20 -8.81 1.97
CA TYR A 98 -1.01 -7.38 1.78
C TYR A 98 0.20 -7.12 0.91
N LEU A 99 0.20 -5.97 0.26
CA LEU A 99 1.33 -5.35 -0.39
C LEU A 99 2.03 -4.44 0.62
N CYS A 100 3.25 -4.80 1.00
CA CYS A 100 4.10 -4.04 1.92
C CYS A 100 5.05 -3.12 1.16
N PHE A 101 4.99 -1.81 1.44
CA PHE A 101 5.81 -0.79 0.78
C PHE A 101 6.18 0.36 1.74
N GLY A 102 7.15 1.20 1.38
CA GLY A 102 7.55 2.36 2.17
C GLY A 102 8.94 2.23 2.79
N ARG A 103 9.20 2.99 3.85
CA ARG A 103 10.56 3.17 4.43
C ARG A 103 10.68 2.46 5.77
N ALA A 104 11.90 2.13 6.19
CA ALA A 104 12.16 1.33 7.40
C ALA A 104 11.45 1.81 8.68
N LYS A 105 11.25 3.13 8.84
CA LYS A 105 10.59 3.72 10.04
C LYS A 105 9.07 3.68 10.00
N GLN A 106 8.48 3.53 8.81
CA GLN A 106 7.05 3.46 8.59
C GLN A 106 6.80 2.78 7.24
N ILE A 107 6.26 1.57 7.32
CA ILE A 107 5.77 0.86 6.15
C ILE A 107 4.26 1.03 6.06
N HIS A 108 3.75 0.76 4.87
CA HIS A 108 2.33 0.71 4.57
C HIS A 108 1.98 -0.70 4.11
N LEU A 109 0.77 -1.13 4.45
CA LEU A 109 0.18 -2.36 3.97
C LEU A 109 -1.09 -1.98 3.20
N ALA A 110 -1.15 -2.30 1.92
CA ALA A 110 -2.39 -2.23 1.13
C ALA A 110 -2.91 -3.64 0.89
N HIS A 111 -4.21 -3.87 1.12
CA HIS A 111 -4.82 -5.16 0.86
C HIS A 111 -4.60 -5.58 -0.60
N ARG A 112 -4.19 -6.83 -0.83
CA ARG A 112 -3.95 -7.32 -2.19
C ARG A 112 -5.25 -7.82 -2.78
N ILE A 113 -5.90 -6.96 -3.57
CA ILE A 113 -7.10 -7.33 -4.31
C ILE A 113 -6.75 -8.34 -5.41
N THR A 114 -7.44 -9.48 -5.44
CA THR A 114 -7.19 -10.54 -6.44
C THR A 114 -8.41 -10.91 -7.27
N ALA A 115 -9.63 -10.77 -6.74
CA ALA A 115 -10.86 -11.13 -7.41
C ALA A 115 -12.04 -10.33 -6.85
N SER A 116 -13.09 -10.13 -7.65
CA SER A 116 -14.32 -9.49 -7.17
C SER A 116 -15.31 -10.54 -6.64
N PRO A 117 -16.07 -10.27 -5.56
CA PRO A 117 -16.00 -9.09 -4.70
C PRO A 117 -14.79 -9.12 -3.76
N ASP A 118 -14.28 -7.95 -3.37
CA ASP A 118 -13.15 -7.80 -2.43
C ASP A 118 -13.35 -6.58 -1.50
N PHE A 119 -12.41 -6.38 -0.58
CA PHE A 119 -12.30 -5.17 0.24
C PHE A 119 -11.00 -4.42 -0.03
N ASP A 120 -11.01 -3.13 0.27
CA ASP A 120 -9.80 -2.30 0.26
C ASP A 120 -9.46 -1.88 1.68
N GLN A 121 -8.20 -2.02 2.05
CA GLN A 121 -7.68 -1.55 3.33
C GLN A 121 -6.26 -1.06 3.14
N VAL A 122 -5.97 0.12 3.68
CA VAL A 122 -4.61 0.66 3.75
C VAL A 122 -4.25 0.94 5.20
N LEU A 123 -3.11 0.41 5.64
CA LEU A 123 -2.62 0.52 7.00
C LEU A 123 -1.24 1.17 7.04
N THR A 124 -0.91 1.78 8.16
CA THR A 124 0.48 2.05 8.56
C THR A 124 0.92 0.99 9.55
N ALA A 125 2.17 0.55 9.43
CA ALA A 125 2.74 -0.48 10.27
C ALA A 125 4.25 -0.28 10.41
N ARG A 126 4.84 -1.11 11.28
CA ARG A 126 6.29 -1.21 11.45
C ARG A 126 6.71 -2.66 11.66
N LEU A 127 7.88 -3.00 11.12
CA LEU A 127 8.51 -4.30 11.41
C LEU A 127 9.09 -4.26 12.82
N VAL A 128 8.85 -5.31 13.61
CA VAL A 128 9.38 -5.40 14.98
C VAL A 128 10.85 -5.86 14.94
N PRO A 129 11.81 -5.03 15.39
CA PRO A 129 13.23 -5.37 15.36
C PRO A 129 13.55 -6.67 16.11
N GLY A 130 14.58 -7.40 15.68
CA GLY A 130 14.99 -8.65 16.30
C GLY A 130 14.05 -9.86 16.12
N THR A 131 12.90 -9.72 15.46
CA THR A 131 11.94 -10.84 15.24
C THR A 131 12.12 -11.56 13.91
N VAL A 132 13.14 -11.18 13.15
CA VAL A 132 13.34 -11.65 11.79
C VAL A 132 13.89 -13.06 11.77
N THR A 133 13.18 -13.95 11.09
CA THR A 133 13.63 -15.31 10.85
C THR A 133 13.55 -15.67 9.37
N ASN A 134 14.29 -16.69 8.95
CA ASN A 134 14.04 -17.30 7.66
C ASN A 134 12.78 -18.19 7.73
N GLN A 135 12.40 -18.79 6.60
CA GLN A 135 11.24 -19.69 6.55
C GLN A 135 11.37 -20.92 7.48
N ALA A 136 12.59 -21.31 7.86
CA ALA A 136 12.85 -22.38 8.83
C ALA A 136 12.85 -21.90 10.30
N GLY A 137 12.58 -20.62 10.57
CA GLY A 137 12.51 -20.05 11.92
C GLY A 137 13.88 -19.71 12.53
N ARG A 138 14.94 -19.72 11.73
CA ARG A 138 16.29 -19.36 12.20
C ARG A 138 16.48 -17.85 12.10
N PRO A 139 17.03 -17.18 13.12
CA PRO A 139 17.29 -15.74 13.07
C PRO A 139 18.15 -15.35 11.87
N VAL A 140 17.70 -14.35 11.12
CA VAL A 140 18.48 -13.73 10.04
C VAL A 140 19.03 -12.45 10.64
N GLY A 141 20.28 -12.50 11.14
CA GLY A 141 20.92 -11.35 11.81
C GLY A 141 20.69 -10.04 11.05
N GLU A 142 20.30 -8.99 11.78
CA GLU A 142 19.70 -7.75 11.28
C GLU A 142 20.39 -7.18 10.04
N ASP A 143 19.64 -7.13 8.93
CA ASP A 143 19.25 -5.86 8.25
C ASP A 143 18.30 -6.17 7.07
N ILE A 144 17.10 -6.67 7.34
CA ILE A 144 16.02 -6.80 6.33
C ILE A 144 15.15 -5.54 6.25
N THR A 145 15.42 -4.54 7.11
CA THR A 145 14.73 -3.25 7.17
C THR A 145 15.21 -2.32 6.06
N ARG A 146 15.34 -2.84 4.85
CA ARG A 146 15.54 -2.00 3.66
C ARG A 146 14.22 -1.33 3.31
N ASP A 147 14.35 -0.20 2.65
CA ASP A 147 13.19 0.44 2.05
C ASP A 147 12.53 -0.50 1.05
N PHE A 148 11.21 -0.60 1.13
CA PHE A 148 10.38 -1.31 0.16
C PHE A 148 10.02 -0.32 -0.94
N ASP A 149 11.00 -0.01 -1.81
CA ASP A 149 10.81 0.84 -2.99
C ASP A 149 9.81 0.22 -3.99
N HIS A 150 9.65 -1.10 -3.95
CA HIS A 150 8.58 -1.84 -4.60
C HIS A 150 7.73 -2.57 -3.56
N ALA A 151 6.44 -2.70 -3.86
CA ALA A 151 5.53 -3.46 -3.00
C ALA A 151 5.94 -4.94 -2.97
N ALA A 152 6.21 -5.46 -1.78
CA ALA A 152 6.46 -6.87 -1.54
C ALA A 152 5.19 -7.53 -0.97
N PRO A 153 4.71 -8.65 -1.53
CA PRO A 153 3.60 -9.37 -0.93
C PRO A 153 4.01 -9.97 0.43
N VAL A 154 3.14 -9.80 1.42
CA VAL A 154 3.24 -10.40 2.74
C VAL A 154 1.95 -11.15 3.05
N GLU A 155 2.10 -12.42 3.38
CA GLU A 155 1.01 -13.35 3.69
C GLU A 155 0.89 -13.54 5.20
N PHE A 156 -0.34 -13.65 5.68
CA PHE A 156 -0.67 -13.85 7.09
C PHE A 156 -1.30 -15.23 7.28
N GLN A 157 -0.46 -16.22 7.58
CA GLN A 157 -0.87 -17.62 7.65
C GLN A 157 -2.01 -17.85 8.64
N GLY A 158 -2.96 -18.70 8.24
CA GLY A 158 -4.15 -19.01 9.06
C GLY A 158 -5.20 -17.90 9.11
N ARG A 159 -5.03 -16.80 8.36
CA ARG A 159 -6.09 -15.80 8.14
C ARG A 159 -6.67 -15.98 6.76
N ARG A 160 -7.98 -16.16 6.69
CA ARG A 160 -8.69 -16.17 5.41
C ARG A 160 -8.68 -14.78 4.81
N ASP A 161 -8.66 -14.72 3.50
CA ASP A 161 -8.70 -13.46 2.78
C ASP A 161 -10.13 -12.89 2.71
N THR A 162 -10.62 -12.41 3.86
CA THR A 162 -11.94 -11.81 3.98
C THR A 162 -11.94 -10.64 4.97
N PRO A 163 -12.90 -9.70 4.87
CA PRO A 163 -12.96 -8.54 5.76
C PRO A 163 -12.99 -8.86 7.26
N GLU A 164 -13.56 -10.02 7.63
CA GLU A 164 -13.67 -10.46 9.02
C GLU A 164 -12.32 -10.81 9.64
N PHE A 165 -11.35 -11.22 8.83
CA PHE A 165 -10.01 -11.63 9.27
C PHE A 165 -8.93 -10.59 8.95
N ARG A 166 -9.31 -9.41 8.43
CA ARG A 166 -8.38 -8.31 8.14
C ARG A 166 -7.57 -7.91 9.37
N LEU A 167 -6.45 -7.22 9.14
CA LEU A 167 -5.62 -6.71 10.22
C LEU A 167 -6.27 -5.49 10.88
N ILE A 168 -6.09 -5.33 12.18
CA ILE A 168 -6.64 -4.21 12.94
C ILE A 168 -5.55 -3.39 13.64
N PRO A 169 -5.77 -2.09 13.91
CA PRO A 169 -4.80 -1.28 14.64
C PRO A 169 -4.42 -1.87 16.01
N GLN A 170 -3.17 -1.63 16.42
CA GLN A 170 -2.56 -2.12 17.66
C GLN A 170 -2.29 -3.63 17.71
N GLU A 171 -2.65 -4.35 16.65
CA GLU A 171 -2.32 -5.76 16.51
C GLU A 171 -0.82 -5.97 16.22
N THR A 172 -0.25 -7.06 16.71
CA THR A 172 1.07 -7.55 16.28
C THR A 172 0.89 -8.95 15.71
N VAL A 173 1.31 -9.13 14.46
CA VAL A 173 1.07 -10.35 13.67
C VAL A 173 2.36 -10.81 12.99
N GLU A 174 2.50 -12.11 12.76
CA GLU A 174 3.60 -12.63 11.94
C GLU A 174 3.24 -12.52 10.45
N GLY A 175 4.07 -11.82 9.68
CA GLY A 175 3.97 -11.75 8.22
C GLY A 175 5.05 -12.59 7.56
N SER A 176 4.68 -13.31 6.50
CA SER A 176 5.59 -14.12 5.69
C SER A 176 5.83 -13.48 4.32
N PHE A 177 7.07 -13.12 4.04
CA PHE A 177 7.52 -12.62 2.75
C PHE A 177 8.18 -13.78 2.00
N PHE A 178 7.57 -14.29 0.93
CA PHE A 178 8.11 -15.46 0.19
C PHE A 178 8.93 -15.08 -1.05
N ALA A 179 8.57 -13.99 -1.72
CA ALA A 179 9.14 -13.58 -3.00
C ALA A 179 10.37 -12.66 -2.88
N THR A 180 10.80 -12.33 -1.66
CA THR A 180 11.91 -11.39 -1.41
C THR A 180 13.23 -12.13 -1.22
N ILE A 181 14.35 -11.52 -1.63
CA ILE A 181 15.68 -12.03 -1.31
C ILE A 181 16.12 -11.38 0.00
N ALA A 182 16.32 -12.18 1.04
CA ALA A 182 16.89 -11.70 2.30
C ALA A 182 18.39 -11.34 2.12
N PRO A 183 18.95 -10.43 2.95
CA PRO A 183 20.35 -9.98 2.85
C PRO A 183 21.41 -11.09 2.86
N LYS A 184 21.10 -12.25 3.45
CA LYS A 184 22.00 -13.43 3.50
C LYS A 184 21.72 -14.45 2.40
N GLY A 185 20.99 -14.09 1.34
CA GLY A 185 20.70 -14.96 0.21
C GLY A 185 19.61 -16.02 0.47
N PHE A 186 18.80 -15.86 1.52
CA PHE A 186 17.61 -16.69 1.71
C PHE A 186 16.45 -16.17 0.84
N HIS A 187 15.69 -17.09 0.24
CA HIS A 187 14.40 -16.75 -0.33
C HIS A 187 13.38 -16.59 0.81
N GLY A 188 12.92 -15.36 0.96
CA GLY A 188 11.91 -14.96 1.91
C GLY A 188 12.38 -14.88 3.37
N PHE A 189 11.51 -14.30 4.19
CA PHE A 189 11.67 -14.19 5.63
C PHE A 189 10.31 -14.07 6.32
N ARG A 190 10.31 -14.26 7.64
CA ARG A 190 9.18 -13.99 8.52
C ARG A 190 9.57 -12.93 9.53
N VAL A 191 8.63 -12.09 9.91
CA VAL A 191 8.86 -10.98 10.84
C VAL A 191 7.55 -10.64 11.54
N GLN A 192 7.63 -10.21 12.80
CA GLN A 192 6.48 -9.65 13.48
C GLN A 192 6.24 -8.22 12.96
N ILE A 193 4.99 -7.91 12.64
CA ILE A 193 4.54 -6.63 12.11
C ILE A 193 3.56 -6.05 13.10
N GLN A 194 3.83 -4.84 13.56
CA GLN A 194 2.93 -4.10 14.42
C GLN A 194 2.11 -3.11 13.59
N ILE A 195 0.79 -3.20 13.70
CA ILE A 195 -0.15 -2.32 12.99
C ILE A 195 -0.37 -1.07 13.81
N ASP A 196 -0.08 0.09 13.23
CA ASP A 196 -0.16 1.37 13.95
C ASP A 196 -1.55 2.00 13.79
N ARG A 197 -2.00 2.16 12.53
CA ARG A 197 -3.24 2.87 12.19
C ARG A 197 -3.84 2.35 10.89
N GLU A 198 -5.17 2.34 10.82
CA GLU A 198 -5.94 2.18 9.59
C GLU A 198 -6.10 3.55 8.90
N LEU A 199 -5.54 3.68 7.69
CA LEU A 199 -5.65 4.88 6.85
C LEU A 199 -6.96 4.91 6.08
N TYR A 200 -7.39 3.75 5.59
CA TYR A 200 -8.56 3.61 4.73
C TYR A 200 -9.12 2.20 4.86
N LEU A 201 -10.46 2.09 4.75
CA LEU A 201 -11.19 0.83 4.71
C LEU A 201 -12.46 1.02 3.86
N GLU A 202 -12.61 0.19 2.84
CA GLU A 202 -13.82 0.04 2.03
C GLU A 202 -14.26 -1.42 2.09
N LEU A 203 -15.40 -1.66 2.74
CA LEU A 203 -15.99 -3.00 2.87
C LEU A 203 -17.01 -3.32 1.77
N ARG A 204 -17.34 -2.34 0.93
CA ARG A 204 -18.33 -2.51 -0.13
C ARG A 204 -17.65 -3.05 -1.37
N GLU A 205 -18.40 -3.89 -2.10
CA GLU A 205 -17.97 -4.59 -3.30
C GLU A 205 -17.24 -3.65 -4.27
N LEU A 206 -15.95 -3.87 -4.46
CA LEU A 206 -15.28 -3.46 -5.68
C LEU A 206 -15.84 -4.32 -6.82
N GLY A 207 -16.94 -3.90 -7.46
CA GLY A 207 -17.52 -4.65 -8.58
C GLY A 207 -18.98 -4.42 -8.98
N SER A 208 -19.76 -3.56 -8.29
CA SER A 208 -21.13 -3.25 -8.71
C SER A 208 -21.17 -1.94 -9.52
N GLY A 209 -20.77 -2.01 -10.79
CA GLY A 209 -20.88 -0.95 -11.79
C GLY A 209 -21.21 -1.48 -13.17
#